data_AF-A0A349W970-F1
#
_entry.id   AF-A0A349W970-F1
#
_cell.length_a   1.000
_cell.length_b   1.000
_cell.length_c   1.000
_cell.angle_alpha   90.00
_cell.angle_beta   90.00
_cell.angle_gamma   90.00
#
_symmetry.space_group_name_H-M   'P 1'
#
loop_
_entity.id
_entity.type
_entity.pdbx_description
1 polymer ?
#
loop_
_entity_poly.entity_id
_entity_poly.type
_entity_poly.pdbx_seq_one_letter_code
_entity_poly.pdbx_strand_id
1 'polypeptide(L)'
;TQDRLSVFLQLGALLSAAPERFAVGTRISIPTVSARAADNWTFTVEGEETLELPIGTVQAVQLQRLPRRDYDQKAQVWLAPKLGYLPVRIRITQTSGDFAELSLRSRATP
;
A
#
# COMPACT_ATOMS: atom_id res chain seq x y z
N THR A 1 0.05 -12.72 -15.10
CA THR A 1 0.94 -11.58 -14.76
C THR A 1 0.16 -10.66 -13.85
N GLN A 2 0.70 -10.29 -12.69
CA GLN A 2 -0.04 -9.49 -11.70
C GLN A 2 0.31 -8.01 -11.86
N ASP A 3 -0.71 -7.18 -12.01
CA ASP A 3 -0.56 -5.72 -12.11
C ASP A 3 -0.21 -5.12 -10.73
N ARG A 4 0.61 -4.07 -10.70
CA ARG A 4 1.10 -3.46 -9.45
C ARG A 4 -0.02 -2.84 -8.62
N LEU A 5 -1.10 -2.36 -9.24
CA LEU A 5 -2.24 -1.81 -8.52
C LEU A 5 -2.98 -2.91 -7.76
N SER A 6 -3.09 -4.10 -8.35
CA SER A 6 -3.77 -5.24 -7.73
C SER A 6 -3.09 -5.72 -6.43
N VAL A 7 -1.76 -5.51 -6.29
CA VAL A 7 -1.02 -5.81 -5.06
C VAL A 7 -1.52 -4.98 -3.89
N PHE A 8 -1.79 -3.69 -4.10
CA PHE A 8 -2.27 -2.81 -3.03
C PHE A 8 -3.70 -3.16 -2.60
N LEU A 9 -4.55 -3.55 -3.55
CA LEU A 9 -5.91 -4.04 -3.26
C LEU A 9 -5.85 -5.35 -2.47
N GLN A 10 -4.94 -6.25 -2.83
CA GLN A 10 -4.73 -7.51 -2.11
C GLN A 10 -4.25 -7.27 -0.67
N LEU A 11 -3.35 -6.31 -0.44
CA LEU A 11 -2.95 -5.90 0.91
C LEU A 11 -4.16 -5.40 1.72
N GLY A 12 -5.01 -4.58 1.12
CA GLY A 12 -6.28 -4.15 1.73
C GLY A 12 -7.16 -5.34 2.14
N ALA A 13 -7.36 -6.30 1.23
CA ALA A 13 -8.15 -7.49 1.50
C ALA A 13 -7.55 -8.37 2.63
N LEU A 14 -6.22 -8.52 2.67
CA LEU A 14 -5.54 -9.28 3.72
C LEU A 14 -5.73 -8.65 5.09
N LEU A 15 -5.51 -7.33 5.20
CA LEU A 15 -5.70 -6.62 6.46
C LEU A 15 -7.17 -6.59 6.88
N SER A 16 -8.09 -6.49 5.93
CA SER A 16 -9.52 -6.56 6.23
C SER A 16 -9.97 -7.94 6.73
N ALA A 17 -9.28 -9.01 6.32
CA ALA A 17 -9.66 -10.37 6.70
C ALA A 17 -9.14 -10.77 8.10
N ALA A 18 -8.00 -10.25 8.54
CA ALA A 18 -7.39 -10.62 9.82
C ALA A 18 -6.52 -9.48 10.40
N PRO A 19 -7.12 -8.33 10.77
CA PRO A 19 -6.38 -7.14 11.17
C PRO A 19 -5.48 -7.35 12.41
N GLU A 20 -5.89 -8.21 13.33
CA GLU A 20 -5.15 -8.57 14.55
C GLU A 20 -3.80 -9.24 14.27
N ARG A 21 -3.61 -9.79 13.07
CA ARG A 21 -2.35 -10.44 12.66
C ARG A 21 -1.30 -9.47 12.14
N PHE A 22 -1.67 -8.20 11.89
CA PHE A 22 -0.83 -7.22 11.21
C PHE A 22 -0.48 -6.06 12.13
N ALA A 23 0.16 -6.36 13.26
CA ALA A 23 0.75 -5.36 14.14
C ALA A 23 1.91 -4.61 13.45
N VAL A 24 2.27 -3.44 13.99
CA VAL A 24 3.44 -2.67 13.54
C VAL A 24 4.70 -3.55 13.50
N GLY A 25 5.49 -3.42 12.43
CA GLY A 25 6.68 -4.22 12.15
C GLY A 25 6.40 -5.55 11.43
N THR A 26 5.13 -5.96 11.29
CA THR A 26 4.78 -7.18 10.55
C THR A 26 5.20 -7.05 9.08
N ARG A 27 5.82 -8.11 8.55
CA ARG A 27 6.23 -8.18 7.14
C ARG A 27 5.30 -9.07 6.33
N ILE A 28 4.81 -8.56 5.21
CA ILE A 28 3.89 -9.23 4.30
C ILE A 28 4.58 -9.38 2.94
N SER A 29 4.77 -10.62 2.49
CA SER A 29 5.37 -10.90 1.18
C SER A 29 4.29 -11.27 0.16
N ILE A 30 4.25 -10.53 -0.96
CA ILE A 30 3.33 -10.76 -2.07
C ILE A 30 4.17 -11.15 -3.31
N PRO A 31 3.94 -12.34 -3.90
CA PRO A 31 4.56 -12.69 -5.16
C PRO A 31 4.00 -11.80 -6.27
N THR A 32 4.88 -11.18 -7.04
CA THR A 32 4.53 -10.35 -8.19
C THR A 32 5.25 -10.88 -9.42
N VAL A 33 4.63 -10.75 -10.60
CA VAL A 33 5.28 -11.14 -11.86
C VAL A 33 5.58 -9.87 -12.62
N SER A 34 6.86 -9.51 -12.70
CA SER A 34 7.31 -8.42 -13.56
C SER A 34 7.65 -8.96 -14.95
N ALA A 35 7.81 -8.06 -15.93
CA ALA A 35 8.21 -8.41 -17.29
C ALA A 35 9.60 -9.09 -17.37
N ARG A 36 10.44 -8.97 -16.34
CA ARG A 36 11.82 -9.50 -16.32
C ARG A 36 12.01 -10.71 -15.40
N ALA A 37 11.21 -10.85 -14.35
CA ALA A 37 11.28 -11.96 -13.38
C ALA A 37 10.07 -12.01 -12.44
N ALA A 38 9.85 -13.16 -11.79
CA ALA A 38 9.06 -13.23 -10.56
C ALA A 38 9.80 -12.46 -9.45
N ASP A 39 9.14 -11.47 -8.87
CA ASP A 39 9.67 -10.60 -7.83
C ASP A 39 8.78 -10.68 -6.60
N ASN A 40 9.35 -10.80 -5.40
CA ASN A 40 8.59 -10.94 -4.17
C ASN A 40 8.60 -9.62 -3.41
N TRP A 41 7.48 -8.89 -3.48
CA TRP A 41 7.35 -7.60 -2.83
C TRP A 41 7.09 -7.81 -1.35
N THR A 42 8.02 -7.34 -0.51
CA THR A 42 7.88 -7.40 0.94
C THR A 42 7.50 -6.03 1.45
N PHE A 43 6.33 -5.94 2.08
CA PHE A 43 5.82 -4.75 2.75
C PHE A 43 5.98 -4.91 4.27
N THR A 44 6.31 -3.81 4.93
CA THR A 44 6.32 -3.70 6.40
C THR A 44 5.15 -2.82 6.82
N VAL A 45 4.43 -3.22 7.87
CA VAL A 45 3.42 -2.38 8.53
C VAL A 45 4.14 -1.35 9.40
N GLU A 46 3.97 -0.06 9.12
CA GLU A 46 4.71 1.01 9.79
C GLU A 46 3.94 1.60 10.98
N GLY A 47 2.60 1.63 10.91
CA GLY A 47 1.75 2.22 11.95
C GLY A 47 0.56 2.96 11.38
N GLU A 48 -0.28 3.49 12.26
CA GLU A 48 -1.38 4.37 11.89
C GLU A 48 -0.88 5.80 11.66
N GLU A 49 -1.34 6.41 10.58
CA GLU A 49 -1.10 7.79 10.20
C GLU A 49 -2.44 8.49 9.99
N THR A 50 -2.54 9.72 10.49
CA THR A 50 -3.69 10.58 10.21
C THR A 50 -3.43 11.36 8.93
N LEU A 51 -4.27 11.14 7.91
CA LEU A 51 -4.16 11.76 6.61
C LEU A 51 -5.23 12.84 6.43
N GLU A 52 -4.81 14.00 5.94
CA GLU A 52 -5.72 14.99 5.37
C GLU A 52 -5.96 14.66 3.89
N LEU A 53 -7.21 14.33 3.57
CA LEU A 53 -7.65 13.99 2.22
C LEU A 53 -8.85 14.86 1.83
N PRO A 54 -9.17 14.98 0.52
CA PRO A 54 -10.36 15.73 0.08
C PRO A 54 -11.68 15.25 0.68
N ILE A 55 -11.73 14.00 1.15
CA ILE A 55 -12.87 13.40 1.84
C ILE A 55 -12.90 13.70 3.36
N GLY A 56 -11.97 14.52 3.85
CA GLY A 56 -11.75 14.83 5.26
C GLY A 56 -10.55 14.10 5.86
N THR A 57 -10.45 14.17 7.19
CA THR A 57 -9.39 13.53 7.96
C THR A 57 -9.64 12.03 8.10
N VAL A 58 -8.68 11.21 7.69
CA VAL A 58 -8.80 9.74 7.70
C VAL A 58 -7.59 9.13 8.43
N GLN A 59 -7.86 8.28 9.41
CA GLN A 59 -6.81 7.42 9.98
C GLN A 59 -6.60 6.21 9.08
N ALA A 60 -5.34 5.95 8.73
CA ALA A 60 -4.95 4.87 7.84
C ALA A 60 -3.67 4.19 8.32
N VAL A 61 -3.61 2.86 8.18
CA VAL A 61 -2.40 2.09 8.44
C VAL A 61 -1.49 2.21 7.23
N GLN A 62 -0.27 2.70 7.44
CA GLN A 62 0.74 2.75 6.40
C GLN A 62 1.46 1.40 6.30
N LEU A 63 1.59 0.91 5.07
CA LEU A 63 2.50 -0.17 4.71
C LEU A 63 3.53 0.35 3.72
N GLN A 64 4.79 -0.06 3.86
CA GLN A 64 5.85 0.32 2.94
C GLN A 64 6.69 -0.86 2.46
N ARG A 65 7.07 -0.80 1.19
CA ARG A 65 8.14 -1.60 0.61
C ARG A 65 9.33 -0.68 0.38
N LEU A 66 10.46 -1.01 0.98
CA LEU A 66 11.73 -0.35 0.70
C LEU A 66 12.45 -1.03 -0.48
N PRO A 67 13.19 -0.28 -1.31
CA PRO A 67 14.04 -0.85 -2.34
C PRO A 67 15.06 -1.82 -1.74
N ARG A 68 15.23 -3.01 -2.34
CA ARG A 68 16.27 -3.97 -1.93
C ARG A 68 17.46 -3.99 -2.88
N ARG A 69 17.27 -3.49 -4.10
CA ARG A 69 18.28 -3.34 -5.16
C ARG A 69 18.21 -1.93 -5.72
N ASP A 70 19.27 -1.48 -6.38
CA ASP A 70 19.38 -0.10 -6.87
C ASP A 70 18.32 0.30 -7.91
N TYR A 71 17.71 -0.68 -8.56
CA TYR A 71 16.63 -0.49 -9.55
C TYR A 71 15.22 -0.71 -8.96
N ASP A 72 15.11 -1.01 -7.66
CA ASP A 72 13.81 -1.19 -7.01
C ASP A 72 13.15 0.15 -6.69
N GLN A 73 11.84 0.20 -6.85
CA GLN A 73 11.03 1.35 -6.47
C GLN A 73 10.60 1.26 -5.00
N LYS A 74 10.51 2.39 -4.31
CA LYS A 74 9.84 2.44 -3.02
C LYS A 74 8.34 2.50 -3.27
N ALA A 75 7.56 1.73 -2.53
CA ALA A 75 6.10 1.78 -2.59
C ALA A 75 5.53 1.97 -1.19
N GLN A 76 4.54 2.83 -1.06
CA GLN A 76 3.81 3.10 0.17
C GLN A 76 2.32 3.04 -0.14
N VAL A 77 1.55 2.45 0.77
CA VAL A 77 0.09 2.42 0.71
C VAL A 77 -0.46 2.71 2.09
N TRP A 78 -1.53 3.50 2.14
CA TRP A 78 -2.28 3.81 3.34
C TRP A 78 -3.66 3.19 3.22
N LEU A 79 -3.96 2.26 4.14
CA LEU A 79 -5.20 1.50 4.16
C LEU A 79 -6.06 2.00 5.32
N ALA A 80 -7.27 2.48 5.05
CA ALA A 80 -8.14 3.06 6.08
C ALA A 80 -9.04 2.01 6.73
N PRO A 81 -8.84 1.64 8.02
CA PRO A 81 -9.64 0.58 8.67
C PRO A 81 -11.14 0.90 8.67
N LYS A 82 -11.50 2.16 8.93
CA LYS A 82 -12.90 2.64 8.94
C LYS A 82 -13.58 2.57 7.56
N LEU A 83 -12.80 2.41 6.49
CA LEU A 83 -13.30 2.23 5.13
C LEU A 83 -13.11 0.79 4.63
N GLY A 84 -12.96 -0.19 5.54
CA GLY A 84 -12.75 -1.59 5.16
C GLY A 84 -11.35 -1.85 4.60
N TYR A 85 -10.34 -1.14 5.11
CA TYR A 85 -8.95 -1.20 4.63
C TYR A 85 -8.79 -0.85 3.14
N LEU A 86 -9.67 0.02 2.62
CA LEU A 86 -9.49 0.58 1.28
C LEU A 86 -8.19 1.40 1.18
N PRO A 87 -7.43 1.28 0.08
CA PRO A 87 -6.31 2.18 -0.19
C PRO A 87 -6.81 3.61 -0.38
N VAL A 88 -6.49 4.48 0.58
CA VAL A 88 -6.87 5.91 0.54
C VAL A 88 -5.75 6.78 -0.01
N ARG A 89 -4.51 6.29 0.03
CA ARG A 89 -3.35 6.88 -0.61
C ARG A 89 -2.41 5.78 -1.06
N ILE A 90 -1.79 5.94 -2.23
CA ILE A 90 -0.72 5.10 -2.75
C ILE A 90 0.37 6.02 -3.27
N ARG A 91 1.62 5.79 -2.88
CA ARG A 91 2.77 6.54 -3.37
C ARG A 91 3.84 5.58 -3.86
N ILE A 92 4.27 5.74 -5.10
CA ILE A 92 5.34 4.97 -5.71
C ILE A 92 6.47 5.93 -6.05
N THR A 93 7.62 5.76 -5.40
CA THR A 93 8.82 6.57 -5.66
C THR A 93 9.77 5.77 -6.55
N GLN A 94 10.12 6.36 -7.69
CA GLN A 94 11.11 5.84 -8.62
C GLN A 94 12.53 6.00 -8.07
N THR A 95 13.47 5.31 -8.70
CA THR A 95 14.89 5.39 -8.32
C THR A 95 15.51 6.77 -8.57
N SER A 96 14.94 7.56 -9.49
CA SER A 96 15.31 8.96 -9.69
C SER A 96 14.95 9.87 -8.51
N GLY A 97 14.06 9.43 -7.62
CA GLY A 97 13.47 10.25 -6.57
C GLY A 97 12.10 10.83 -6.93
N ASP A 98 11.71 10.80 -8.22
CA ASP A 98 10.36 11.17 -8.65
C ASP A 98 9.32 10.23 -8.07
N PHE A 99 8.09 10.70 -7.89
CA PHE A 99 7.00 9.86 -7.39
C PHE A 99 5.68 10.07 -8.13
N ALA A 100 4.92 8.99 -8.24
CA ALA A 100 3.51 9.02 -8.60
C ALA A 100 2.68 8.82 -7.32
N GLU A 101 1.67 9.64 -7.12
CA GLU A 101 0.75 9.54 -5.99
C GLU A 101 -0.70 9.45 -6.47
N LEU A 102 -1.45 8.51 -5.88
CA LEU A 102 -2.89 8.36 -6.02
C LEU A 102 -3.51 8.60 -4.65
N SER A 103 -4.48 9.50 -4.58
CA SER A 103 -5.18 9.84 -3.34
C SER A 103 -6.69 9.80 -3.57
N LEU A 104 -7.43 9.24 -2.61
CA LEU A 104 -8.89 9.12 -2.70
C LEU A 104 -9.54 10.52 -2.66
N ARG A 105 -10.20 10.90 -3.76
CA ARG A 105 -10.81 12.23 -3.92
C ARG A 105 -12.30 12.25 -3.59
N SER A 106 -13.02 11.21 -3.97
CA SER A 106 -14.46 11.08 -3.72
C SER A 106 -14.83 9.60 -3.63
N ARG A 107 -15.94 9.32 -2.95
CA ARG A 107 -16.53 7.99 -2.86
C ARG A 107 -18.04 8.14 -3.08
N ALA A 108 -18.59 7.39 -4.02
CA ALA A 108 -20.03 7.16 -4.08
C ALA A 108 -20.33 5.98 -3.14
N THR A 109 -21.24 6.18 -2.20
CA THR A 109 -21.86 5.05 -1.50
C THR A 109 -22.82 4.39 -2.49
N PRO A 110 -22.70 3.08 -2.78
CA PRO A 110 -23.64 2.39 -3.65
C PRO A 110 -25.07 2.41 -3.09
#